data_AF-A0A6H2CU66-F1
#
_entry.id   AF-A0A6H2CU66-F1
#
_cell.length_a   1.000
_cell.length_b   1.000
_cell.length_c   1.000
_cell.angle_alpha   90.00
_cell.angle_beta   90.00
_cell.angle_gamma   90.00
#
_symmetry.space_group_name_H-M   'P 1'
#
loop_
_entity.id
_entity.type
_entity.pdbx_description
1 polymer ?
#
loop_
_entity_poly.entity_id
_entity_poly.type
_entity_poly.pdbx_seq_one_letter_code
_entity_poly.pdbx_strand_id
1 'polypeptide(L)'
;MKKLTAIALLCFFLVAGFGCAANKAQQGATVGGLAGATIGALTFKDKLLGAAVGAGVGVLMGYIVGNEWDKSDEKKLQHAMENNKSGQASSWTNPDTGESYSATPSHPYMAENKVYRDVVIKDEKDGQSVMAKAWRDDKGVWHLKQ
;
A
#
# COMPACT_ATOMS: atom_id res chain seq x y z
N MET A 1 -24.04 -19.16 -52.24
CA MET A 1 -23.17 -20.01 -51.38
C MET A 1 -21.92 -19.22 -51.03
N LYS A 2 -21.83 -18.65 -49.81
CA LYS A 2 -20.65 -17.95 -49.23
C LYS A 2 -20.94 -17.30 -47.85
N LYS A 3 -22.19 -17.32 -47.36
CA LYS A 3 -22.60 -16.68 -46.09
C LYS A 3 -23.03 -17.64 -44.97
N LEU A 4 -22.66 -18.92 -45.06
CA LEU A 4 -23.12 -19.97 -44.13
C LEU A 4 -21.99 -20.61 -43.30
N THR A 5 -20.74 -20.17 -43.48
CA THR A 5 -19.57 -20.66 -42.70
C THR A 5 -19.26 -19.81 -41.45
N ALA A 6 -20.00 -18.74 -41.19
CA ALA A 6 -19.74 -17.83 -40.06
C ALA A 6 -20.50 -18.17 -38.77
N ILE A 7 -21.31 -19.23 -38.75
CA ILE A 7 -22.24 -19.53 -37.62
C ILE A 7 -21.75 -20.73 -36.77
N ALA A 8 -20.71 -21.44 -37.18
CA ALA A 8 -20.20 -22.63 -36.48
C ALA A 8 -19.03 -22.36 -35.50
N LEU A 9 -18.58 -21.12 -35.33
CA LEU A 9 -17.50 -20.75 -34.39
C LEU A 9 -18.02 -19.97 -33.16
N LEU A 10 -19.34 -19.82 -33.02
CA LEU A 10 -19.99 -18.99 -31.99
C LEU A 10 -20.61 -19.80 -30.84
N CYS A 11 -20.40 -21.11 -30.76
CA CYS A 11 -21.11 -21.98 -29.80
C CYS A 11 -20.24 -22.83 -28.87
N PHE A 12 -18.93 -22.57 -28.74
CA PHE A 12 -18.06 -23.32 -27.79
C PHE A 12 -17.55 -22.51 -26.59
N PHE A 13 -18.09 -21.31 -26.34
CA PHE A 13 -17.61 -20.43 -25.26
C PHE A 13 -18.69 -20.03 -24.25
N LEU A 14 -19.70 -20.88 -24.05
CA LEU A 14 -20.82 -20.58 -23.15
C LEU A 14 -21.21 -21.75 -22.25
N VAL A 15 -20.26 -22.38 -21.55
CA VAL A 15 -20.53 -23.08 -20.28
C VAL A 15 -19.27 -23.06 -19.39
N ALA A 16 -19.03 -21.94 -18.72
CA ALA A 16 -18.36 -21.90 -17.41
C ALA A 16 -18.81 -20.60 -16.74
N GLY A 17 -19.68 -20.73 -15.74
CA GLY A 17 -20.45 -19.63 -15.18
C GLY A 17 -19.64 -18.53 -14.50
N PHE A 18 -20.23 -17.34 -14.53
CA PHE A 18 -20.29 -16.35 -13.45
C PHE A 18 -18.98 -15.94 -12.76
N GLY A 19 -18.54 -14.71 -13.03
CA GLY A 19 -17.72 -13.95 -12.07
C GLY A 19 -16.67 -13.07 -12.74
N CYS A 20 -16.81 -11.76 -12.53
CA CYS A 20 -15.80 -10.76 -12.83
C CYS A 20 -14.44 -11.12 -12.20
N ALA A 21 -13.31 -10.81 -12.86
CA ALA A 21 -12.11 -10.18 -12.27
C ALA A 21 -10.76 -10.66 -12.85
N ALA A 22 -9.94 -9.65 -13.12
CA ALA A 22 -8.51 -9.59 -12.83
C ALA A 22 -7.55 -10.56 -13.56
N ASN A 23 -7.10 -10.05 -14.71
CA ASN A 23 -5.69 -9.84 -15.05
C ASN A 23 -4.61 -10.65 -14.32
N LYS A 24 -3.79 -11.31 -15.14
CA LYS A 24 -2.52 -11.96 -14.84
C LYS A 24 -1.54 -11.05 -14.07
N ALA A 25 -1.60 -11.03 -12.74
CA ALA A 25 -0.53 -10.54 -11.87
C ALA A 25 -0.11 -11.58 -10.82
N GLN A 26 -0.33 -12.86 -11.14
CA GLN A 26 0.06 -14.05 -10.41
C GLN A 26 1.59 -14.31 -10.41
N GLN A 27 2.41 -13.30 -10.74
CA GLN A 27 3.84 -13.48 -11.02
C GLN A 27 4.69 -12.44 -10.29
N GLY A 28 4.55 -12.39 -8.97
CA GLY A 28 5.39 -11.55 -8.10
C GLY A 28 5.45 -12.00 -6.64
N ALA A 29 4.78 -13.10 -6.29
CA ALA A 29 4.67 -13.65 -4.94
C ALA A 29 5.96 -14.37 -4.46
N THR A 30 7.13 -14.03 -4.99
CA THR A 30 8.35 -14.84 -4.83
C THR A 30 9.45 -14.20 -3.97
N VAL A 31 9.18 -13.10 -3.26
CA VAL A 31 10.15 -12.57 -2.28
C VAL A 31 9.49 -12.36 -0.93
N GLY A 32 9.61 -13.40 -0.09
CA GLY A 32 9.64 -13.29 1.37
C GLY A 32 8.29 -13.12 2.05
N GLY A 33 7.68 -14.25 2.39
CA GLY A 33 6.36 -14.36 3.00
C GLY A 33 6.10 -13.39 4.16
N LEU A 34 4.95 -12.73 4.07
CA LEU A 34 4.10 -12.25 5.15
C LEU A 34 2.68 -12.17 4.58
N ALA A 35 1.77 -12.94 5.20
CA ALA A 35 0.32 -12.77 5.18
C ALA A 35 -0.40 -12.65 3.82
N GLY A 36 -1.04 -13.75 3.41
CA GLY A 36 -2.05 -13.79 2.36
C GLY A 36 -3.36 -13.12 2.77
N ALA A 37 -3.41 -11.80 2.72
CA ALA A 37 -4.64 -11.06 2.59
C ALA A 37 -4.44 -10.08 1.43
N THR A 38 -5.14 -10.31 0.32
CA THR A 38 -5.34 -9.31 -0.73
C THR A 38 -6.21 -8.20 -0.14
N ILE A 39 -5.63 -7.39 0.73
CA ILE A 39 -6.18 -6.11 1.10
C ILE A 39 -5.94 -5.23 -0.13
N GLY A 40 -7.00 -4.62 -0.65
CA GLY A 40 -6.90 -3.61 -1.70
C GLY A 40 -6.17 -2.38 -1.18
N ALA A 41 -4.85 -2.49 -1.04
CA ALA A 41 -4.01 -1.41 -0.57
C ALA A 41 -3.88 -0.40 -1.72
N LEU A 42 -4.35 0.82 -1.50
CA LEU A 42 -4.14 1.92 -2.43
C LEU A 42 -2.65 2.25 -2.39
N THR A 43 -1.97 2.20 -3.53
CA THR A 43 -0.60 2.70 -3.56
C THR A 43 -0.62 4.23 -3.58
N PHE A 44 0.42 4.86 -3.04
CA PHE A 44 0.57 6.32 -3.06
C PHE A 44 0.48 6.92 -4.47
N LYS A 45 0.78 6.12 -5.50
CA LYS A 45 0.62 6.52 -6.90
C LYS A 45 -0.84 6.67 -7.32
N ASP A 46 -1.73 5.84 -6.78
CA ASP A 46 -3.16 5.83 -7.12
C ASP A 46 -3.90 6.96 -6.40
N LYS A 47 -3.46 7.33 -5.19
CA LYS A 47 -3.93 8.52 -4.51
C LYS A 47 -3.15 9.74 -5.02
N LEU A 48 -3.55 10.21 -6.20
CA LEU A 48 -3.01 11.34 -6.96
C LEU A 48 -2.47 12.48 -6.07
N LEU A 49 -1.21 12.38 -5.66
CA LEU A 49 -0.53 13.39 -4.86
C LEU A 49 0.51 14.07 -5.72
N GLY A 50 0.23 15.30 -6.14
CA GLY A 50 1.06 16.00 -7.10
C GLY A 50 2.28 16.74 -6.54
N ALA A 51 2.60 16.69 -5.24
CA ALA A 51 3.43 17.78 -4.68
C ALA A 51 4.22 17.53 -3.38
N ALA A 52 4.69 16.32 -3.07
CA ALA A 52 5.49 16.15 -1.86
C ALA A 52 6.63 15.15 -2.00
N VAL A 53 7.54 15.42 -2.94
CA VAL A 53 8.90 14.87 -2.86
C VAL A 53 9.66 15.75 -1.86
N GLY A 54 9.79 15.30 -0.61
CA GLY A 54 10.62 15.95 0.41
C GLY A 54 9.90 16.82 1.44
N ALA A 55 8.57 16.92 1.40
CA ALA A 55 7.82 17.33 2.58
C ALA A 55 7.78 16.13 3.53
N GLY A 56 8.05 16.34 4.81
CA GLY A 56 8.09 15.27 5.82
C GLY A 56 6.85 14.37 5.79
N VAL A 57 6.95 13.22 6.47
CA VAL A 57 5.95 12.15 6.48
C VAL A 57 4.54 12.69 6.76
N GLY A 58 4.38 13.70 7.62
CA GLY A 58 3.09 14.27 7.98
C GLY A 58 2.29 14.88 6.82
N VAL A 59 2.93 15.59 5.88
CA VAL A 59 2.18 16.27 4.79
C VAL A 59 1.59 15.25 3.84
N LEU A 60 2.36 14.21 3.48
CA LEU A 60 1.88 13.16 2.59
C LEU A 60 0.76 12.34 3.24
N MET A 61 0.90 11.99 4.51
CA MET A 61 -0.05 11.14 5.20
C MET A 61 -1.42 11.79 5.43
N GLY A 62 -1.48 13.09 5.71
CA GLY A 62 -2.76 13.81 5.91
C GLY A 62 -3.67 13.82 4.67
N TYR A 63 -3.10 13.83 3.47
CA TYR A 63 -3.91 13.70 2.25
C TYR A 63 -4.36 12.26 1.98
N ILE A 64 -3.69 11.27 2.57
CA ILE A 64 -3.84 9.87 2.19
C ILE A 64 -4.67 9.07 3.19
N VAL A 65 -4.41 9.25 4.46
CA VAL A 65 -5.15 8.54 5.49
C VAL A 65 -6.37 9.35 5.90
N GLY A 66 -6.23 10.65 6.08
CA GLY A 66 -7.34 11.52 6.43
C GLY A 66 -6.86 12.82 7.05
N ASN A 67 -7.78 13.77 7.18
CA ASN A 67 -7.50 15.08 7.76
C ASN A 67 -7.18 15.00 9.26
N GLU A 68 -7.41 13.84 9.87
CA GLU A 68 -7.19 13.49 11.27
C GLU A 68 -5.76 12.99 11.54
N TRP A 69 -4.94 12.80 10.50
CA TRP A 69 -3.53 12.45 10.67
C TRP A 69 -2.73 13.64 11.20
N ASP A 70 -2.05 13.48 12.33
CA ASP A 70 -1.28 14.55 12.96
C ASP A 70 0.21 14.21 13.23
N LYS A 71 0.87 15.09 14.00
CA LYS A 71 2.30 14.94 14.36
C LYS A 71 2.55 13.77 15.34
N SER A 72 1.57 13.39 16.15
CA SER A 72 1.63 12.22 17.02
C SER A 72 1.65 10.94 16.19
N ASP A 73 0.77 10.87 15.18
CA ASP A 73 0.71 9.75 14.24
C ASP A 73 2.01 9.62 13.44
N GLU A 74 2.55 10.75 12.97
CA GLU A 74 3.85 10.78 12.29
C GLU A 74 4.97 10.19 13.17
N LYS A 75 5.04 10.58 14.45
CA LYS A 75 6.05 10.02 15.38
C LYS A 75 5.87 8.53 15.61
N LYS A 76 4.63 8.05 15.70
CA LYS A 76 4.33 6.61 15.85
C LYS A 76 4.75 5.83 14.62
N LEU A 77 4.48 6.36 13.43
CA LEU A 77 4.91 5.77 12.17
C LEU A 77 6.44 5.75 12.04
N GLN A 78 7.12 6.86 12.33
CA GLN A 78 8.59 6.92 12.36
C GLN A 78 9.17 5.88 13.31
N HIS A 79 8.60 5.77 14.51
CA HIS A 79 9.02 4.79 15.50
C HIS A 79 8.83 3.36 15.00
N ALA A 80 7.68 3.05 14.38
CA ALA A 80 7.41 1.73 13.81
C ALA A 80 8.38 1.40 12.67
N MET A 81 8.66 2.36 11.79
CA MET A 81 9.60 2.20 10.67
C MET A 81 11.03 1.92 11.12
N GLU A 82 11.46 2.54 12.23
CA GLU A 82 12.81 2.39 12.75
C GLU A 82 12.96 1.15 13.63
N ASN A 83 12.01 0.88 14.52
CA ASN A 83 12.18 -0.09 15.61
C ASN A 83 11.48 -1.42 15.36
N ASN A 84 10.46 -1.49 14.50
CA ASN A 84 9.73 -2.74 14.32
C ASN A 84 10.46 -3.69 13.38
N LYS A 85 10.30 -4.98 13.69
CA LYS A 85 10.67 -6.07 12.78
C LYS A 85 9.83 -6.00 11.52
N SER A 86 10.43 -6.38 10.40
CA SER A 86 9.75 -6.48 9.12
C SER A 86 8.55 -7.42 9.21
N GLY A 87 7.39 -6.98 8.74
CA GLY A 87 6.14 -7.71 8.81
C GLY A 87 5.37 -7.62 10.11
N GLN A 88 5.93 -6.99 11.14
CA GLN A 88 5.26 -6.84 12.41
C GLN A 88 4.46 -5.53 12.42
N ALA A 89 3.13 -5.68 12.41
CA ALA A 89 2.22 -4.54 12.56
C ALA A 89 2.38 -3.91 13.95
N SER A 90 2.41 -2.59 14.00
CA SER A 90 2.21 -1.81 15.23
C SER A 90 0.99 -0.94 15.07
N SER A 91 0.07 -1.06 16.01
CA SER A 91 -1.16 -0.28 16.05
C SER A 91 -1.09 0.77 17.15
N TRP A 92 -1.72 1.91 16.92
CA TRP A 92 -1.91 2.94 17.94
C TRP A 92 -3.25 3.63 17.74
N THR A 93 -3.73 4.23 18.82
CA THR A 93 -4.87 5.14 18.81
C THR A 93 -4.35 6.53 19.14
N ASN A 94 -4.71 7.50 18.30
CA ASN A 94 -4.38 8.89 18.54
C ASN A 94 -5.32 9.44 19.64
N PRO A 95 -4.80 9.89 20.79
CA PRO A 95 -5.62 10.45 21.87
C PRO A 95 -6.25 11.80 21.53
N ASP A 96 -5.68 12.54 20.57
CA ASP A 96 -6.13 13.88 20.20
C ASP A 96 -7.27 13.84 19.18
N THR A 97 -7.24 12.87 18.25
CA THR A 97 -8.26 12.71 17.19
C THR A 97 -9.20 11.53 17.40
N GLY A 98 -8.81 10.56 18.24
CA GLY A 98 -9.57 9.32 18.46
C GLY A 98 -9.40 8.27 17.36
N GLU A 99 -8.66 8.58 16.29
CA GLU A 99 -8.45 7.68 15.17
C GLU A 99 -7.45 6.57 15.51
N SER A 100 -7.61 5.42 14.86
CA SER A 100 -6.76 4.24 15.10
C SER A 100 -6.12 3.76 13.81
N TYR A 101 -4.80 3.61 13.86
CA TYR A 101 -3.99 3.23 12.71
C TYR A 101 -3.12 2.03 13.05
N SER A 102 -2.74 1.27 12.02
CA SER A 102 -1.67 0.29 12.11
C SER A 102 -0.67 0.44 10.98
N ALA A 103 0.61 0.25 11.31
CA ALA A 103 1.71 0.32 10.36
C ALA A 103 2.49 -0.99 10.34
N THR A 104 2.64 -1.57 9.16
CA THR A 104 3.37 -2.82 8.94
C THR A 104 4.54 -2.55 7.98
N PRO A 105 5.77 -2.39 8.50
CA PRO A 105 6.93 -2.13 7.66
C PRO A 105 7.44 -3.40 6.97
N SER A 106 7.91 -3.30 5.74
CA SER A 106 8.49 -4.41 4.97
C SER A 106 9.98 -4.59 5.27
N HIS A 107 10.67 -5.47 4.55
CA HIS A 107 12.12 -5.60 4.65
C HIS A 107 12.84 -4.36 4.09
N PRO A 108 13.84 -3.80 4.79
CA PRO A 108 14.62 -2.71 4.24
C PRO A 108 15.49 -3.19 3.06
N TYR A 109 15.68 -2.33 2.08
CA TYR A 109 16.47 -2.59 0.87
C TYR A 109 17.26 -1.36 0.43
N MET A 110 18.37 -1.56 -0.27
CA MET A 110 19.15 -0.45 -0.84
C MET A 110 18.66 -0.08 -2.23
N ALA A 111 18.38 1.19 -2.47
CA ALA A 111 18.10 1.76 -3.79
C ALA A 111 18.59 3.21 -3.84
N GLU A 112 19.03 3.72 -4.99
CA GLU A 112 19.50 5.11 -5.14
C GLU A 112 20.54 5.53 -4.07
N ASN A 113 21.39 4.61 -3.62
CA ASN A 113 22.36 4.79 -2.54
C ASN A 113 21.75 5.24 -1.19
N LYS A 114 20.49 4.86 -0.94
CA LYS A 114 19.74 5.12 0.30
C LYS A 114 19.08 3.83 0.79
N VAL A 115 18.82 3.74 2.09
CA VAL A 115 18.01 2.67 2.66
C VAL A 115 16.54 3.00 2.41
N TYR A 116 15.84 2.11 1.72
CA TYR A 116 14.41 2.15 1.52
C TYR A 116 13.71 1.10 2.36
N ARG A 117 12.46 1.36 2.70
CA ARG A 117 11.55 0.42 3.36
C ARG A 117 10.13 0.80 3.00
N ASP A 118 9.35 -0.18 2.60
CA ASP A 118 7.93 0.06 2.28
C ASP A 118 7.10 -0.15 3.56
N VAL A 119 5.93 0.47 3.64
CA VAL A 119 5.04 0.34 4.79
C VAL A 119 3.60 0.29 4.33
N VAL A 120 2.84 -0.64 4.91
CA VAL A 120 1.40 -0.67 4.77
C VAL A 120 0.79 -0.01 5.99
N ILE A 121 0.05 1.06 5.77
CA ILE A 121 -0.65 1.82 6.80
C ILE A 121 -2.13 1.56 6.64
N LYS A 122 -2.78 1.09 7.69
CA LYS A 122 -4.18 0.75 7.69
C LYS A 122 -4.92 1.64 8.68
N ASP A 123 -6.00 2.22 8.20
CA ASP A 123 -7.05 2.81 9.01
C ASP A 123 -7.90 1.68 9.59
N GLU A 124 -7.93 1.55 10.92
CA GLU A 124 -8.68 0.48 11.58
C GLU A 124 -10.19 0.77 11.66
N LYS A 125 -10.61 2.01 11.47
CA LYS A 125 -12.01 2.43 11.49
C LYS A 125 -12.67 2.17 10.14
N ASP A 126 -12.03 2.59 9.05
CA ASP A 126 -12.56 2.44 7.69
C ASP A 126 -12.07 1.17 6.99
N GLY A 127 -11.06 0.50 7.55
CA GLY A 127 -10.40 -0.68 6.94
C GLY A 127 -9.56 -0.34 5.71
N GLN A 128 -9.47 0.94 5.34
CA GLN A 128 -8.70 1.41 4.20
C GLN A 128 -7.21 1.20 4.48
N SER A 129 -6.50 0.73 3.47
CA SER A 129 -5.07 0.45 3.58
C SER A 129 -4.32 1.15 2.47
N VAL A 130 -3.15 1.66 2.81
CA VAL A 130 -2.32 2.41 1.89
C VAL A 130 -0.90 1.90 1.98
N MET A 131 -0.30 1.59 0.84
CA MET A 131 1.09 1.18 0.75
C MET A 131 1.97 2.36 0.34
N ALA A 132 2.90 2.72 1.22
CA ALA A 132 3.90 3.76 1.01
C ALA A 132 5.29 3.18 0.78
N LYS A 133 6.10 3.88 0.01
CA LYS A 133 7.55 3.71 -0.02
C LYS A 133 8.19 4.78 0.86
N ALA A 134 9.21 4.45 1.64
CA ALA A 134 9.97 5.43 2.39
C ALA A 134 11.48 5.22 2.24
N TRP A 135 12.26 6.29 2.31
CA TRP A 135 13.73 6.24 2.43
C TRP A 135 14.18 6.83 3.76
N ARG A 136 15.25 6.28 4.32
CA ARG A 136 15.85 6.74 5.58
C ARG A 136 16.98 7.72 5.31
N ASP A 137 17.00 8.84 6.03
CA ASP A 137 18.12 9.78 6.01
C ASP A 137 19.25 9.41 6.99
N ASP A 138 20.30 10.22 7.00
CA ASP A 138 21.47 10.07 7.87
C ASP A 138 21.16 10.31 9.36
N LYS A 139 20.09 11.06 9.65
CA LYS A 139 19.58 11.34 11.00
C LYS A 139 18.60 10.28 11.50
N GLY A 140 18.27 9.29 10.67
CA GLY A 140 17.33 8.22 11.00
C GLY A 140 15.87 8.59 10.86
N VAL A 141 15.56 9.67 10.14
CA VAL A 141 14.19 10.05 9.78
C VAL A 141 13.83 9.36 8.47
N TRP A 142 12.65 8.74 8.47
CA TRP A 142 12.05 8.16 7.28
C TRP A 142 11.31 9.23 6.50
N HIS A 143 11.43 9.24 5.19
CA HIS A 143 10.79 10.19 4.29
C HIS A 143 9.99 9.41 3.26
N LEU A 144 8.70 9.68 3.17
CA LEU A 144 7.84 8.99 2.20
C LEU A 144 8.19 9.43 0.77
N LYS A 145 8.15 8.47 -0.15
CA LYS A 145 8.37 8.61 -1.58
C LYS A 145 7.12 8.18 -2.33
N GLN A 146 6.71 9.00 -3.29
CA GLN A 146 5.63 8.74 -4.23
C GLN A 146 5.99 7.66 -5.27
#